data_AF-A0A963C5T3-F1
#
_entry.id   AF-A0A963C5T3-F1
#
_cell.length_a   1.000
_cell.length_b   1.000
_cell.length_c   1.000
_cell.angle_alpha   90.00
_cell.angle_beta   90.00
_cell.angle_gamma   90.00
#
_symmetry.space_group_name_H-M   'P 1'
#
loop_
_entity.id
_entity.type
_entity.pdbx_description
1 polymer ?
#
loop_
_entity_poly.entity_id
_entity_poly.type
_entity_poly.pdbx_seq_one_letter_code
_entity_poly.pdbx_strand_id
1 'polypeptide(L)' 'MKYITRVTEIAVLPEHEMLISETTTHVRIVDEGAGEFVEVVQFGRTDIGKIQINPDEWQALRDT' A
#
# COMPACT_ATOMS: atom_id res chain seq x y z
N MET A 1 -15.65 -17.81 -20.02
CA MET A 1 -14.47 -17.01 -19.61
C MET A 1 -13.93 -17.56 -18.31
N LYS A 2 -12.60 -17.60 -18.13
CA LYS A 2 -11.96 -17.97 -16.85
C LYS A 2 -11.58 -16.67 -16.13
N TYR A 3 -11.98 -16.55 -14.88
CA TYR A 3 -11.63 -15.40 -14.03
C TYR A 3 -10.53 -15.79 -13.05
N ILE A 4 -9.71 -14.82 -12.66
CA ILE A 4 -8.74 -14.95 -11.59
C ILE A 4 -9.00 -13.86 -10.54
N THR A 5 -8.63 -14.13 -9.29
CA THR A 5 -8.63 -13.12 -8.23
C THR A 5 -7.22 -12.56 -8.07
N ARG A 6 -7.09 -11.23 -8.06
CA ARG A 6 -5.87 -10.53 -7.64
C ARG A 6 -6.20 -9.71 -6.39
N VAL A 7 -5.39 -9.85 -5.35
CA VAL A 7 -5.46 -8.96 -4.17
C VAL A 7 -4.71 -7.69 -4.53
N THR A 8 -5.38 -6.55 -4.41
CA THR A 8 -4.83 -5.24 -4.78
C THR A 8 -4.57 -4.34 -3.59
N GLU A 9 -5.05 -4.68 -2.39
CA GLU A 9 -4.88 -3.86 -1.19
C GLU A 9 -4.81 -4.72 0.07
N ILE A 10 -3.95 -4.32 1.02
CA ILE A 10 -3.82 -4.87 2.36
C ILE A 10 -3.74 -3.70 3.35
N ALA A 11 -4.45 -3.81 4.47
CA ALA A 11 -4.33 -2.87 5.59
C ALA A 11 -3.48 -3.48 6.71
N VAL A 12 -2.51 -2.71 7.20
CA VAL A 12 -1.62 -3.05 8.31
C VAL A 12 -1.93 -2.14 9.48
N LEU A 13 -2.30 -2.73 10.61
CA LEU A 13 -2.73 -2.03 11.82
C LEU A 13 -2.49 -2.87 13.07
N PRO A 14 -2.44 -2.26 14.27
CA PRO A 14 -2.41 -3.01 15.53
C PRO A 14 -3.66 -3.89 15.71
N GLU A 15 -3.51 -5.06 16.33
CA GLU A 15 -4.59 -6.06 16.48
C GLU A 15 -5.86 -5.53 17.19
N HIS A 16 -5.72 -4.48 17.99
CA HIS A 16 -6.81 -3.91 18.80
C HIS A 16 -7.42 -2.66 18.17
N GLU A 17 -6.94 -2.25 17.00
CA GLU A 17 -7.43 -1.04 16.32
C GLU A 17 -8.42 -1.37 15.20
N MET A 18 -9.29 -0.40 14.91
CA MET A 18 -10.22 -0.49 13.81
C MET A 18 -9.52 -0.15 12.50
N LEU A 19 -10.01 -0.71 11.39
CA LEU A 19 -9.53 -0.42 10.05
C LEU A 19 -9.50 1.09 9.74
N ILE A 20 -10.47 1.85 10.25
CA ILE A 20 -10.58 3.30 10.03
C ILE A 20 -9.66 4.14 10.94
N SER A 21 -8.80 3.49 11.72
CA SER A 21 -7.84 4.19 12.58
C SER A 21 -6.90 5.03 11.73
N GLU A 22 -6.51 6.18 12.28
CA GLU A 22 -5.51 7.05 11.69
C GLU A 22 -4.11 6.40 11.66
N THR A 23 -3.90 5.35 12.45
CA THR A 23 -2.65 4.56 12.45
C THR A 23 -2.66 3.44 11.41
N THR A 24 -3.78 3.19 10.72
CA THR A 24 -3.85 2.15 9.68
C THR A 24 -3.00 2.55 8.49
N THR A 25 -2.09 1.65 8.10
CA THR A 25 -1.30 1.78 6.88
C THR A 25 -1.91 0.93 5.77
N HIS A 26 -2.30 1.56 4.67
CA HIS A 26 -2.80 0.88 3.49
C HIS A 26 -1.66 0.69 2.50
N VAL A 27 -1.46 -0.56 2.06
CA VAL A 27 -0.52 -0.95 1.01
C VAL A 27 -1.34 -1.44 -0.18
N ARG A 28 -1.25 -0.75 -1.32
CA ARG A 28 -2.10 -1.04 -2.49
C ARG A 28 -1.38 -0.93 -3.82
N ILE A 29 -1.87 -1.67 -4.80
CA ILE A 29 -1.49 -1.55 -6.21
C ILE A 29 -2.39 -0.49 -6.83
N VAL A 30 -1.80 0.53 -7.42
CA VAL A 30 -2.50 1.62 -8.13
C VAL A 30 -1.92 1.77 -9.55
N ASP A 31 -2.73 2.31 -10.47
CA ASP A 31 -2.32 2.65 -11.83
C ASP A 31 -2.86 4.06 -12.15
N GLU A 32 -1.94 5.02 -12.27
CA GLU A 32 -2.25 6.42 -12.61
C GLU A 32 -1.93 6.75 -14.09
N GLY A 33 -1.83 5.73 -14.95
CA GLY A 33 -1.66 5.88 -16.41
C GLY A 33 -0.26 5.56 -16.94
N ALA A 34 0.64 5.10 -16.09
CA ALA A 34 2.02 4.71 -16.44
C ALA A 34 2.37 3.26 -16.03
N GLY A 35 1.39 2.46 -15.61
CA GLY A 35 1.58 1.09 -15.13
C GLY A 35 1.34 0.94 -13.63
N GLU A 36 1.28 -0.32 -13.19
CA GLU A 36 1.04 -0.68 -11.78
C GLU A 36 2.23 -0.30 -10.89
N PHE A 37 1.98 0.37 -9.79
CA PHE A 37 2.98 0.62 -8.73
C PHE A 37 2.39 0.43 -7.34
N VAL A 38 3.27 0.29 -6.34
CA VAL A 38 2.85 0.10 -4.95
C VAL A 38 2.75 1.46 -4.29
N GLU A 39 1.59 1.76 -3.72
CA GLU A 39 1.38 2.92 -2.87
C GLU A 39 1.24 2.47 -1.41
N VAL A 40 1.97 3.14 -0.52
CA VAL A 40 1.87 2.98 0.93
C VAL A 40 1.38 4.30 1.51
N VAL A 41 0.25 4.27 2.21
CA VAL A 41 -0.39 5.48 2.75
C VAL A 41 -0.91 5.27 4.18
N GLN A 42 -0.70 6.26 5.05
CA GLN A 42 -1.27 6.33 6.39
C GLN A 42 -1.93 7.70 6.57
N PHE A 43 -3.21 7.71 6.88
CA PHE A 43 -4.00 8.94 7.00
C PHE A 43 -4.11 9.32 8.47
N GLY A 44 -3.38 10.34 8.92
CA GLY A 44 -3.33 10.65 10.37
C GLY A 44 -2.09 11.42 10.81
N ARG A 45 -1.08 11.49 9.95
CA ARG A 45 0.13 12.25 10.21
C ARG A 45 0.10 13.60 9.51
N THR A 46 0.80 14.57 10.10
CA THR A 46 1.02 15.90 9.54
C THR A 46 2.22 15.97 8.59
N ASP A 47 3.00 14.90 8.48
CA ASP A 47 4.14 14.73 7.57
C ASP A 47 3.74 13.96 6.29
N ILE A 48 4.72 13.48 5.52
CA ILE A 48 4.47 12.74 4.27
C ILE A 48 3.75 11.42 4.57
N GLY A 49 2.43 11.44 4.47
CA GLY A 49 1.56 10.28 4.71
C GLY A 49 1.42 9.33 3.52
N LYS A 50 2.08 9.59 2.38
CA LYS A 50 1.96 8.79 1.15
C LYS A 50 3.33 8.61 0.48
N ILE A 51 3.65 7.37 0.14
CA ILE A 51 4.85 6.98 -0.62
C ILE A 51 4.39 6.13 -1.81
N GLN A 52 4.96 6.38 -2.98
CA GLN A 52 4.76 5.57 -4.19
C GLN A 52 6.10 4.91 -4.54
N ILE A 53 6.10 3.60 -4.72
CA ILE A 53 7.28 2.77 -4.89
C ILE A 53 7.17 2.06 -6.24
N ASN A 54 8.18 2.25 -7.10
CA ASN A 54 8.25 1.54 -8.37
C ASN A 54 8.51 0.03 -8.09
N PRO A 55 7.83 -0.90 -8.79
CA PRO A 55 8.09 -2.33 -8.66
C PRO A 55 9.57 -2.73 -8.73
N ASP A 56 10.38 -2.07 -9.57
CA ASP A 56 11.80 -2.37 -9.73
C ASP A 56 12.63 -1.99 -8.48
N GLU A 57 12.15 -1.07 -7.66
CA GLU A 57 12.81 -0.61 -6.43
C GLU A 57 12.48 -1.48 -5.21
N TRP A 58 11.43 -2.30 -5.30
CA TRP A 58 10.94 -3.09 -4.18
C TRP A 58 11.98 -4.08 -3.64
N GLN A 59 12.79 -4.67 -4.53
CA GLN A 59 13.81 -5.63 -4.13
C GLN A 59 14.85 -5.01 -3.18
N ALA A 60 15.20 -3.74 -3.38
CA ALA A 60 16.13 -3.02 -2.51
C ALA A 60 15.54 -2.77 -1.11
N LEU A 61 14.22 -2.63 -0.97
CA LEU A 61 13.54 -2.46 0.32
C LEU A 61 13.39 -3.77 1.10
N ARG A 62 13.29 -4.90 0.40
CA ARG A 62 13.10 -6.22 1.02
C ARG A 62 14.33 -6.73 1.76
N ASP A 63 15.53 -6.38 1.29
CA ASP A 63 16.81 -6.93 1.77
C ASP A 63 17.48 -6.08 2.88
N THR A 64 16.78 -5.06 3.38
CA THR A 64 17.17 -4.21 4.53
C THR A 64 16.44 -4.62 5.80
#